data_AF-A0A970QD37-F1
#
_entry.id   AF-A0A970QD37-F1
#
_cell.length_a   1.000
_cell.length_b   1.000
_cell.length_c   1.000
_cell.angle_alpha   90.00
_cell.angle_beta   90.00
_cell.angle_gamma   90.00
#
_symmetry.space_group_name_H-M   'P 1'
#
loop_
_entity.id
_entity.type
_entity.pdbx_description
1 polymer ?
#
loop_
_entity_poly.entity_id
_entity_poly.type
_entity_poly.pdbx_seq_one_letter_code
_entity_poly.pdbx_strand_id
1 'polypeptide(L)' 'MLNAMSLSTSIENNDLPSSPTTEATLLRVKDLSVICQTDQGAARAVEHTSYEIKTGTTLAMVGESGCGKIVS' A
#
# COMPACT_ATOMS: atom_id res chain seq x y z
N MET A 1 -57.18 -6.17 25.20
CA MET A 1 -56.33 -7.22 24.61
C MET A 1 -56.15 -6.92 23.13
N LEU A 2 -55.11 -6.18 22.73
CA LEU A 2 -54.59 -6.24 21.36
C LEU A 2 -53.06 -6.07 21.46
N ASN A 3 -52.36 -7.13 21.07
CA ASN A 3 -50.92 -7.23 21.00
C ASN A 3 -50.50 -6.77 19.60
N ALA A 4 -49.85 -5.61 19.48
CA ALA A 4 -49.21 -5.19 18.24
C ALA A 4 -47.71 -5.42 18.40
N MET A 5 -47.27 -6.56 17.91
CA MET A 5 -45.88 -6.98 17.81
C MET A 5 -45.13 -5.94 16.96
N SER A 6 -44.28 -5.13 17.59
CA SER A 6 -43.38 -4.21 16.90
C SER A 6 -42.31 -5.06 16.19
N LEU A 7 -42.46 -5.33 14.90
CA LEU A 7 -41.34 -5.79 14.07
C LEU A 7 -40.46 -4.58 13.79
N SER A 8 -39.48 -4.36 14.65
CA SER A 8 -38.35 -3.48 14.33
C SER A 8 -37.48 -4.23 13.34
N THR A 9 -37.61 -3.88 12.06
CA THR A 9 -36.63 -4.28 11.03
C THR A 9 -35.28 -3.70 11.47
N SER A 10 -34.43 -4.54 12.04
CA SER A 10 -33.02 -4.23 12.26
C SER A 10 -32.41 -4.03 10.88
N ILE A 11 -32.27 -2.78 10.47
CA ILE A 11 -31.31 -2.40 9.43
C ILE A 11 -29.97 -2.78 10.04
N GLU A 12 -29.42 -3.92 9.61
CA GLU A 12 -28.02 -4.27 9.83
C GLU A 12 -27.25 -3.12 9.18
N ASN A 13 -26.78 -2.19 10.00
CA ASN A 13 -25.84 -1.19 9.54
C ASN A 13 -24.65 -2.01 9.07
N ASN A 14 -24.55 -2.18 7.75
CA ASN A 14 -23.37 -2.73 7.14
C ASN A 14 -22.23 -1.85 7.62
N ASP A 15 -21.44 -2.37 8.55
CA ASP A 15 -20.32 -1.68 9.14
C ASP A 15 -19.38 -1.30 7.99
N LEU A 16 -19.57 -0.08 7.46
CA LEU A 16 -18.53 0.61 6.74
C LEU A 16 -17.33 0.58 7.70
N PRO A 17 -16.16 0.08 7.29
CA PRO A 17 -15.02 -0.09 8.20
C PRO A 17 -14.80 1.21 8.98
N SER A 18 -15.15 1.19 10.27
CA SER A 18 -15.45 2.38 11.09
C SER A 18 -14.22 3.14 11.56
N SER A 19 -13.06 2.81 11.02
CA SER A 19 -11.91 3.71 10.96
C SER A 19 -11.03 3.25 9.80
N PRO A 20 -10.51 4.14 8.94
CA PRO A 20 -9.29 3.82 8.22
C PRO A 20 -8.25 3.58 9.30
N THR A 21 -8.03 2.31 9.65
CA THR A 21 -7.01 1.94 10.62
C THR A 21 -5.70 2.43 10.03
N THR A 22 -5.16 3.53 10.55
CA THR A 22 -3.93 4.22 10.07
C THR A 22 -2.72 3.27 9.98
N GLU A 23 -2.82 2.07 10.56
CA GLU A 23 -1.82 1.00 10.50
C GLU A 23 -1.90 0.10 9.25
N ALA A 24 -2.90 0.25 8.37
CA ALA A 24 -3.03 -0.62 7.20
C ALA A 24 -1.91 -0.36 6.17
N THR A 25 -1.03 -1.34 5.93
CA THR A 25 0.00 -1.29 4.87
C THR A 25 -0.65 -1.39 3.49
N LEU A 26 -0.41 -0.40 2.63
CA LEU A 26 -0.89 -0.36 1.24
C LEU A 26 0.08 -1.06 0.29
N LEU A 27 1.38 -0.83 0.47
CA LEU A 27 2.44 -1.42 -0.36
C LEU A 27 3.53 -1.96 0.54
N ARG A 28 3.98 -3.19 0.25
CA ARG A 28 5.16 -3.79 0.87
C ARG A 28 6.08 -4.32 -0.21
N VAL A 29 7.29 -3.81 -0.23
CA VAL A 29 8.38 -4.28 -1.09
C VAL A 29 9.35 -5.05 -0.20
N LYS A 30 9.72 -6.26 -0.61
CA LYS A 30 10.69 -7.10 0.09
C LYS A 30 11.80 -7.51 -0.87
N ASP A 31 13.03 -7.33 -0.42
CA ASP A 31 14.25 -7.80 -1.07
C ASP A 31 14.34 -7.51 -2.57
N LEU A 32 13.90 -6.31 -2.98
CA LEU A 32 13.87 -5.92 -4.38
C LEU A 32 15.28 -5.70 -4.89
N SER A 33 15.64 -6.44 -5.94
CA SER A 33 16.86 -6.23 -6.72
C SER A 33 16.50 -6.13 -8.20
N VAL A 34 17.08 -5.16 -8.90
CA VAL A 34 16.77 -4.88 -10.31
C VAL A 34 18.07 -4.72 -11.08
N ILE A 35 18.18 -5.41 -12.21
CA ILE A 35 19.29 -5.29 -13.16
C ILE A 35 18.73 -4.71 -14.46
N CYS A 36 19.37 -3.65 -14.94
CA CYS A 36 19.05 -3.01 -16.20
C CYS A 36 20.16 -3.26 -17.20
N GLN A 37 19.80 -3.51 -18.46
CA GLN A 37 20.77 -3.49 -19.55
C GLN A 37 21.01 -2.04 -19.95
N THR A 38 22.27 -1.63 -19.97
CA THR A 38 22.71 -0.30 -20.41
C THR A 38 23.67 -0.45 -21.58
N ASP A 39 23.98 0.64 -22.26
CA ASP A 39 24.98 0.65 -23.34
C ASP A 39 26.38 0.21 -22.85
N GLN A 40 26.64 0.28 -21.54
CA GLN A 40 27.88 -0.14 -20.91
C GLN A 40 27.80 -1.57 -20.32
N GLY A 41 26.70 -2.29 -20.58
CA GLY A 41 26.43 -3.63 -20.06
C GLY A 41 25.39 -3.66 -18.93
N ALA A 42 25.30 -4.80 -18.27
CA ALA A 42 24.34 -5.01 -17.19
C ALA A 42 24.73 -4.19 -15.94
N ALA A 43 23.83 -3.33 -15.48
CA ALA A 43 23.99 -2.51 -14.29
C ALA A 43 22.96 -2.91 -13.24
N ARG A 44 23.39 -3.07 -11.98
CA ARG A 44 22.49 -3.29 -10.85
C ARG A 44 21.91 -1.93 -10.42
N ALA A 45 20.65 -1.69 -10.74
CA ALA A 45 19.97 -0.42 -10.49
C ALA A 45 19.37 -0.34 -9.07
N VAL A 46 18.91 -1.48 -8.53
CA VAL A 46 18.40 -1.59 -7.15
C VAL A 46 18.98 -2.85 -6.54
N GLU A 47 19.35 -2.81 -5.26
CA GLU A 47 19.99 -3.92 -4.56
C GLU A 47 19.36 -4.13 -3.17
N HIS A 48 18.70 -5.28 -2.99
CA HIS A 48 18.17 -5.79 -1.71
C HIS A 48 17.32 -4.78 -0.90
N THR A 49 16.50 -3.98 -1.59
CA THR A 49 15.71 -2.92 -0.92
C THR A 49 14.38 -3.48 -0.41
N SER A 50 14.06 -3.19 0.87
CA SER A 50 12.76 -3.50 1.48
C SER A 50 12.15 -2.26 2.12
N TYR A 51 10.86 -1.98 1.83
CA TYR A 51 10.14 -0.85 2.43
C TYR A 51 8.63 -1.08 2.42
N GLU A 52 7.92 -0.30 3.25
CA GLU A 52 6.46 -0.33 3.36
C GLU A 52 5.88 1.07 3.24
N ILE A 53 4.73 1.17 2.58
CA ILE A 53 3.91 2.38 2.53
C ILE A 53 2.63 2.08 3.29
N LYS A 54 2.43 2.78 4.41
CA LYS A 54 1.20 2.71 5.21
C LYS A 54 0.14 3.64 4.65
N THR A 55 -1.12 3.35 4.95
CA THR A 55 -2.25 4.21 4.59
C THR A 55 -2.06 5.61 5.16
N GLY A 56 -2.30 6.63 4.34
CA GLY A 56 -2.15 8.03 4.75
C GLY A 56 -0.70 8.52 4.87
N THR A 57 0.29 7.73 4.44
CA THR A 57 1.71 8.16 4.40
C THR A 57 2.15 8.50 2.98
N THR A 58 3.09 9.45 2.88
CA THR A 58 3.76 9.80 1.63
C THR A 58 5.19 9.28 1.69
N LEU A 59 5.58 8.44 0.73
CA LEU A 59 6.96 8.02 0.53
C LEU A 59 7.61 8.93 -0.51
N ALA A 60 8.75 9.55 -0.16
CA ALA A 60 9.57 10.30 -1.09
C ALA A 60 10.87 9.52 -1.39
N MET A 61 11.24 9.44 -2.66
CA MET A 61 12.48 8.82 -3.11
C MET A 61 13.41 9.90 -3.66
N VAL A 62 14.60 10.04 -3.08
CA VAL A 62 15.56 11.10 -3.40
C VAL A 62 16.93 10.51 -3.72
N GLY A 63 17.74 11.22 -4.51
CA GLY A 63 19.10 10.80 -4.87
C GLY A 63 19.57 11.42 -6.17
N GLU A 64 20.81 11.15 -6.55
CA GLU A 64 21.43 11.64 -7.78
C GLU A 64 20.81 11.01 -9.04
N SER A 65 21.04 11.62 -10.20
CA SER A 65 20.60 11.03 -11.48
C SER A 65 21.22 9.65 -11.66
N GLY A 66 20.41 8.65 -12.04
CA GLY A 66 20.89 7.28 -12.27
C GLY A 66 20.96 6.38 -11.04
N CYS A 67 20.62 6.82 -9.84
CA CYS A 67 20.67 5.97 -8.62
C CYS A 67 19.51 4.95 -8.49
N GLY A 68 18.81 4.63 -9.58
CA GLY A 68 17.75 3.61 -9.59
C GLY A 68 16.37 4.06 -9.07
N LYS A 69 16.12 5.37 -8.95
CA LYS A 69 14.79 5.88 -8.53
C LYS A 69 13.66 5.59 -9.51
N ILE A 70 14.00 5.52 -10.79
CA ILE A 70 13.09 5.26 -11.90
C ILE A 70 13.71 4.15 -12.72
N VAL A 71 12.92 3.11 -12.98
CA VAL A 71 13.27 2.03 -13.89
C VAL A 71 12.02 1.77 -14.74
N SER A 72 12.18 1.81 -16.06
CA SER A 72 11.12 1.57 -17.06
C SER A 72 11.54 0.46 -18.02
#